data_AF-X8J0T2-F1
#
_entry.id   AF-X8J0T2-F1
#
_cell.length_a   1.000
_cell.length_b   1.000
_cell.length_c   1.000
_cell.angle_alpha   90.00
_cell.angle_beta   90.00
_cell.angle_gamma   90.00
#
_symmetry.space_group_name_H-M   'P 1'
#
loop_
_entity.id
_entity.type
_entity.pdbx_description
1 polymer ?
#
loop_
_entity_poly.entity_id
_entity_poly.type
_entity_poly.pdbx_seq_one_letter_code
_entity_poly.pdbx_strand_id
1 'polypeptide(L)'
;MSLLPPFEDVHSSRLNSREGLEEWMVRGTLIQVEREAEALADNERGLNRGAGMTWDLLDDTSNLDQRHTMQTVAPVIWAIMSTIAFLHRPSSGSNLVTLNSPEQTAEGKKGTGVRDPTFGMMFALSILVSFRNPLVNFVQCVVAVFLFACSAHKTVYRAFNRIGMSVSHSTLHGHLKDLGASSRAALKTLGQRAYESSKQLTKEPQQYFMLIFDNVNKYHAVSRRQTVAVKNEMKNGTAATAVVLEDVPLDAFDPKPYMDNIKQNNHAGLTIKALFDDIDNKHLSRVGTGMIMRILCAYIPALSGELHSQVEARFQSTEHYAKHPLRLRQSIALSFGTSSIEENTPRGASNVMHDLVGTQMEMQPKWFDNLLVLAGGDQLSVKQLETAKKCKATEKSVYESRKLGSPNYSAMAYETGLSPVTFSGPLVQHSSITLVWAPSWC
;
A
#
# COMPACT_ATOMS: atom_id res chain seq x y z
N MET A 1 -8.83 29.74 29.22
CA MET A 1 -8.82 30.04 30.67
C MET A 1 -7.53 29.42 31.20
N SER A 2 -6.46 30.21 31.36
CA SER A 2 -5.19 29.67 31.84
C SER A 2 -5.39 29.19 33.28
N LEU A 3 -5.03 27.95 33.56
CA LEU A 3 -5.09 27.33 34.88
C LEU A 3 -3.91 27.76 35.77
N LEU A 4 -3.06 28.66 35.29
CA LEU A 4 -1.89 29.12 36.03
C LEU A 4 -2.27 30.28 36.95
N PRO A 5 -2.05 30.17 38.27
CA PRO A 5 -2.25 31.30 39.18
C PRO A 5 -1.33 32.46 38.78
N PRO A 6 -1.80 33.73 38.86
CA PRO A 6 -0.98 34.88 38.55
C PRO A 6 0.28 34.90 39.43
N PHE A 7 1.37 35.45 38.88
CA PHE A 7 2.67 35.57 39.56
C PHE A 7 2.61 36.42 40.84
N GLU A 8 1.52 37.16 41.03
CA GLU A 8 1.35 38.17 42.08
C GLU A 8 1.06 37.57 43.48
N ASP A 9 0.74 36.27 43.59
CA ASP A 9 0.34 35.63 44.86
C ASP A 9 1.47 34.93 45.64
N VAL A 10 2.73 34.97 45.18
CA VAL A 10 3.83 34.46 46.01
C VAL A 10 4.13 35.48 47.10
N HIS A 11 3.57 35.25 48.29
CA HIS A 11 3.82 36.05 49.49
C HIS A 11 5.32 36.36 49.61
N SER A 12 5.68 37.65 49.68
CA SER A 12 7.06 38.14 49.66
C SER A 12 7.98 37.50 50.71
N SER A 13 7.41 36.92 51.77
CA SER A 13 8.10 36.17 52.82
C SER A 13 8.57 34.76 52.43
N ARG A 14 8.11 34.19 51.31
CA ARG A 14 8.50 32.85 50.82
C ARG A 14 9.49 32.85 49.66
N LEU A 15 9.75 34.00 49.02
CA LEU A 15 10.65 34.10 47.85
C LEU A 15 12.09 33.61 48.13
N ASN A 16 12.52 33.59 49.39
CA ASN A 16 13.84 33.12 49.82
C ASN A 16 13.81 31.80 50.62
N SER A 17 12.64 31.16 50.79
CA SER A 17 12.57 29.83 51.38
C SER A 17 12.77 28.77 50.30
N ARG A 18 13.33 27.61 50.66
CA ARG A 18 13.46 26.46 49.75
C ARG A 18 12.13 26.11 49.09
N GLU A 19 11.05 26.14 49.87
CA GLU A 19 9.68 25.87 49.41
C GLU A 19 9.21 26.89 48.37
N GLY A 20 9.48 28.18 48.56
CA GLY A 20 9.09 29.20 47.58
C GLY A 20 9.94 29.18 46.31
N LEU A 21 11.22 28.79 46.39
CA LEU A 21 12.06 28.56 45.22
C LEU A 21 11.59 27.33 44.42
N GLU A 22 11.23 26.23 45.10
CA GLU A 22 10.67 25.04 44.47
C GLU A 22 9.33 25.36 43.77
N GLU A 23 8.43 26.11 44.43
CA GLU A 23 7.18 26.57 43.83
C GLU A 23 7.41 27.46 42.60
N TRP A 24 8.35 28.40 42.68
CA TRP A 24 8.71 29.30 41.58
C TRP A 24 9.22 28.54 40.36
N MET A 25 10.10 27.55 40.57
CA MET A 25 10.61 26.69 39.48
C MET A 25 9.51 25.86 38.82
N VAL A 26 8.58 25.30 39.60
CA VAL A 26 7.44 24.55 39.06
C VAL A 26 6.54 25.46 38.21
N ARG A 27 6.20 26.66 38.71
CA ARG A 27 5.39 27.64 37.95
C ARG A 27 6.07 28.05 36.65
N GLY A 28 7.38 28.33 36.69
CA GLY A 28 8.16 28.65 35.48
C GLY A 28 8.14 27.51 34.45
N THR A 29 8.27 26.26 34.92
CA THR A 29 8.18 25.07 34.06
C THR A 29 6.79 24.92 33.45
N LEU A 30 5.72 25.15 34.21
CA LEU A 30 4.34 25.08 33.69
C LEU A 30 4.06 26.13 32.61
N ILE A 31 4.59 27.35 32.74
CA ILE A 31 4.49 28.39 31.71
C ILE A 31 5.21 27.94 30.43
N GLN A 32 6.40 27.34 30.58
CA GLN A 32 7.14 26.83 29.45
C GLN A 32 6.39 25.68 28.75
N VAL A 33 5.78 24.77 29.51
CA VAL A 33 4.89 23.72 28.99
C VAL A 33 3.68 24.32 28.27
N GLU A 34 3.06 25.38 28.81
CA GLU A 34 1.93 26.04 28.15
C GLU A 34 2.34 26.61 26.79
N ARG A 35 3.49 27.30 26.70
CA ARG A 35 4.03 27.87 25.45
C ARG A 35 4.39 26.79 24.43
N GLU A 36 5.08 25.74 24.87
CA GLU A 36 5.48 24.62 24.00
C GLU A 36 4.26 23.87 23.44
N ALA A 37 3.25 23.62 24.28
CA ALA A 37 2.01 23.00 23.82
C ALA A 37 1.19 23.91 22.89
N GLU A 38 1.33 25.23 23.00
CA GLU A 38 0.74 26.20 22.08
C GLU A 38 1.45 26.14 20.72
N ALA A 39 2.77 26.10 20.72
CA ALA A 39 3.58 25.96 19.51
C ALA A 39 3.36 24.61 18.80
N LEU A 40 3.19 23.51 19.54
CA LEU A 40 2.82 22.21 18.96
C LEU A 40 1.43 22.19 18.36
N ALA A 41 0.50 22.99 18.90
CA ALA A 41 -0.86 23.10 18.40
C ALA A 41 -0.99 24.04 17.19
N ASP A 42 0.07 24.79 16.87
CA ASP A 42 0.10 25.74 15.77
C ASP A 42 0.33 25.05 14.41
N ASN A 43 -0.08 25.72 13.34
CA ASN A 43 -0.25 25.13 12.02
C ASN A 43 1.01 25.16 11.15
N GLU A 44 1.93 26.10 11.42
CA GLU A 44 3.11 26.30 10.58
C GLU A 44 4.29 25.44 11.02
N ARG A 45 4.42 25.18 12.32
CA ARG A 45 5.58 24.49 12.92
C ARG A 45 5.21 23.36 13.86
N GLY A 46 3.92 23.17 14.14
CA GLY A 46 3.42 22.18 15.09
C GLY A 46 3.14 20.82 14.45
N LEU A 47 2.26 20.05 15.09
CA LEU A 47 1.93 18.69 14.67
C LEU A 47 0.94 18.68 13.49
N ASN A 48 1.01 17.61 12.69
CA ASN A 48 0.16 17.46 11.51
C ASN A 48 -1.33 17.39 11.86
N ARG A 49 -2.14 17.94 10.96
CA ARG A 49 -3.60 17.88 10.99
C ARG A 49 -4.08 16.64 10.25
N GLY A 50 -5.23 16.10 10.62
CA GLY A 50 -5.89 15.03 9.86
C GLY A 50 -6.61 15.53 8.60
N ALA A 51 -6.93 16.82 8.53
CA ALA A 51 -7.46 17.44 7.32
C ALA A 51 -6.35 17.51 6.24
N GLY A 52 -6.66 17.04 5.02
CA GLY A 52 -5.69 16.96 3.93
C GLY A 52 -4.80 15.72 3.95
N MET A 53 -5.12 14.73 4.80
CA MET A 53 -4.44 13.43 4.82
C MET A 53 -4.50 12.75 3.45
N THR A 54 -3.36 12.24 2.97
CA THR A 54 -3.22 11.48 1.73
C THR A 54 -2.82 10.02 2.02
N TRP A 55 -2.94 9.14 1.03
CA TRP A 55 -2.48 7.75 1.18
C TRP A 55 -0.96 7.66 1.37
N ASP A 56 -0.18 8.50 0.68
CA ASP A 56 1.28 8.55 0.85
C ASP A 56 1.68 8.84 2.31
N LEU A 57 0.91 9.70 2.98
CA LEU A 57 1.13 10.05 4.40
C LEU A 57 0.75 8.90 5.35
N LEU A 58 -0.19 8.03 4.95
CA LEU A 58 -0.63 6.87 5.74
C LEU A 58 0.25 5.64 5.55
N ASP A 59 0.72 5.39 4.33
CA ASP A 59 1.49 4.19 3.96
C ASP A 59 2.94 4.29 4.47
N ASP A 60 3.49 5.50 4.55
CA ASP A 60 4.82 5.70 5.06
C ASP A 60 4.83 5.73 6.60
N THR A 61 5.15 4.58 7.19
CA THR A 61 5.31 4.42 8.65
C THR A 61 6.32 5.37 9.28
N SER A 62 7.24 5.97 8.51
CA SER A 62 8.18 6.99 9.03
C SER A 62 7.50 8.34 9.26
N ASN A 63 6.41 8.65 8.54
CA ASN A 63 5.64 9.89 8.70
C ASN A 63 4.78 9.93 9.97
N LEU A 64 4.62 8.79 10.65
CA LEU A 64 4.07 8.73 12.01
C LEU A 64 5.08 9.19 13.07
N ASP A 65 6.39 9.21 12.76
CA ASP A 65 7.44 9.63 13.69
C ASP A 65 7.57 11.16 13.70
N GLN A 66 6.62 11.83 14.35
CA GLN A 66 6.64 13.28 14.59
C GLN A 66 7.64 13.69 15.70
N ARG A 67 8.55 12.78 16.08
CA ARG A 67 9.52 12.95 17.14
C ARG A 67 10.39 14.18 16.97
N HIS A 68 10.92 14.38 15.77
CA HIS A 68 11.80 15.53 15.51
C HIS A 68 11.07 16.85 15.79
N THR A 69 9.82 16.98 15.32
CA THR A 69 8.98 18.14 15.62
C THR A 69 8.70 18.28 17.11
N MET A 70 8.33 17.19 17.80
CA MET A 70 8.06 17.21 19.24
C MET A 70 9.30 17.60 20.06
N GLN A 71 10.48 17.09 19.70
CA GLN A 71 11.75 17.38 20.39
C GLN A 71 12.23 18.81 20.16
N THR A 72 12.04 19.34 18.95
CA THR A 72 12.52 20.67 18.58
C THR A 72 11.58 21.78 19.06
N VAL A 73 10.27 21.57 18.96
CA VAL A 73 9.25 22.56 19.31
C VAL A 73 8.89 22.51 20.79
N ALA A 74 8.95 21.33 21.42
CA ALA A 74 8.55 21.12 22.80
C ALA A 74 9.57 20.29 23.62
N PRO A 75 10.81 20.78 23.76
CA PRO A 75 11.88 20.04 24.43
C PRO A 75 11.60 19.79 25.92
N VAL A 76 10.93 20.70 26.63
CA VAL A 76 10.61 20.51 28.06
C VAL A 76 9.51 19.48 28.24
N ILE A 77 8.45 19.55 27.42
CA ILE A 77 7.39 18.54 27.41
C ILE A 77 7.99 17.16 27.08
N TRP A 78 8.86 17.09 26.07
CA TRP A 78 9.54 15.85 25.69
C TRP A 78 10.38 15.29 26.85
N ALA A 79 11.17 16.13 27.52
CA ALA A 79 12.00 15.74 28.66
C ALA A 79 11.17 15.19 29.83
N ILE A 80 10.04 15.84 30.15
CA ILE A 80 9.10 15.38 31.20
C ILE A 80 8.56 13.99 30.83
N MET A 81 8.04 13.83 29.61
CA MET A 81 7.49 12.56 29.13
C MET A 81 8.55 11.45 29.09
N SER A 82 9.77 11.76 28.63
CA SER A 82 10.87 10.80 28.60
C SER A 82 11.30 10.37 29.99
N THR A 83 11.29 11.31 30.95
CA THR A 83 11.55 10.98 32.35
C THR A 83 10.49 10.00 32.86
N ILE A 84 9.20 10.25 32.61
CA ILE A 84 8.12 9.34 33.00
C ILE A 84 8.27 7.96 32.33
N ALA A 85 8.61 7.93 31.03
CA ALA A 85 8.65 6.71 30.23
C ALA A 85 9.90 5.83 30.49
N PHE A 86 11.04 6.42 30.86
CA PHE A 86 12.33 5.72 30.93
C PHE A 86 12.92 5.59 32.34
N LEU A 87 12.56 6.44 33.32
CA LEU A 87 13.28 6.62 34.59
C LEU A 87 13.42 5.34 35.45
N HIS A 88 12.59 4.31 35.25
CA HIS A 88 12.62 3.08 36.05
C HIS A 88 12.77 1.80 35.21
N ARG A 89 13.21 1.89 33.95
CA ARG A 89 13.46 0.67 33.17
C ARG A 89 14.76 0.04 33.68
N PRO A 90 14.75 -1.17 34.28
CA PRO A 90 15.99 -1.80 34.72
C PRO A 90 16.85 -2.03 33.48
N SER A 91 17.95 -1.29 33.37
CA SER A 91 18.96 -1.53 32.35
C SER A 91 19.58 -2.89 32.62
N SER A 92 19.16 -3.92 31.88
CA SER A 92 20.07 -5.04 31.66
C SER A 92 21.23 -4.50 30.85
N GLY A 93 22.35 -4.25 31.53
CA GLY A 93 23.60 -3.78 30.93
C GLY A 93 23.80 -2.27 31.07
N SER A 94 24.69 -1.91 31.98
CA SER A 94 25.38 -0.62 32.04
C SER A 94 25.90 -0.24 30.66
N ASN A 95 25.39 0.86 30.11
CA ASN A 95 26.16 1.90 29.44
C ASN A 95 25.31 3.17 29.44
N LEU A 96 25.88 4.28 29.91
CA LEU A 96 25.32 5.62 29.74
C LEU A 96 25.05 5.81 28.25
N VAL A 97 23.78 5.74 27.84
CA VAL A 97 23.37 6.13 26.49
C VAL A 97 23.31 7.64 26.48
N THR A 98 24.37 8.23 25.93
CA THR A 98 24.40 9.62 25.49
C THR A 98 23.18 9.84 24.57
N LEU A 99 22.24 10.69 24.99
CA LEU A 99 21.28 11.30 24.07
C LEU A 99 22.11 12.08 23.06
N ASN A 100 22.33 11.50 21.87
CA ASN A 100 22.74 12.11 20.59
C ASN A 100 23.61 11.11 19.81
N SER A 101 23.01 10.25 18.97
CA SER A 101 23.51 9.92 17.62
C SER A 101 22.56 8.96 16.86
N PRO A 102 22.46 9.11 15.53
CA PRO A 102 21.60 8.35 14.64
C PRO A 102 22.27 7.05 14.16
N GLU A 103 21.47 6.17 13.55
CA GLU A 103 21.89 4.99 12.77
C GLU A 103 22.71 3.91 13.52
N GLN A 104 22.02 2.86 13.96
CA GLN A 104 22.65 1.53 14.02
C GLN A 104 21.85 0.54 13.17
N THR A 105 22.55 0.14 12.13
CA THR A 105 22.32 -0.91 11.15
C THR A 105 21.72 -2.17 11.72
N ALA A 106 20.81 -2.74 10.93
CA ALA A 106 20.26 -4.06 11.05
C ALA A 106 21.35 -5.12 11.19
N GLU A 107 21.25 -5.95 12.23
CA GLU A 107 21.59 -7.38 12.16
C GLU A 107 21.00 -8.12 13.39
N GLY A 108 20.14 -9.10 13.11
CA GLY A 108 19.97 -10.28 13.94
C GLY A 108 19.41 -10.14 15.36
N LYS A 109 18.09 -9.95 15.50
CA LYS A 109 17.22 -10.71 16.43
C LYS A 109 15.74 -10.34 16.24
N LYS A 110 15.06 -11.06 15.35
CA LYS A 110 13.60 -11.13 15.32
C LYS A 110 13.10 -11.84 16.58
N GLY A 111 12.21 -11.20 17.32
CA GLY A 111 11.34 -11.88 18.29
C GLY A 111 11.46 -11.39 19.73
N THR A 112 10.79 -10.28 20.03
CA THR A 112 9.89 -10.09 21.18
C THR A 112 9.23 -8.72 20.97
N GLY A 113 7.92 -8.61 21.16
CA GLY A 113 7.18 -7.35 21.01
C GLY A 113 7.55 -6.36 22.11
N VAL A 114 8.75 -5.81 22.04
CA VAL A 114 9.20 -4.75 22.94
C VAL A 114 8.40 -3.51 22.57
N ARG A 115 7.50 -3.10 23.46
CA ARG A 115 6.81 -1.80 23.35
C ARG A 115 7.88 -0.71 23.27
N ASP A 116 7.83 0.10 22.22
CA ASP A 116 8.69 1.27 22.09
C ASP A 116 8.07 2.43 22.89
N PRO A 117 8.70 2.86 24.01
CA PRO A 117 8.19 3.94 24.83
C PRO A 117 8.12 5.27 24.05
N THR A 118 8.94 5.43 23.02
CA THR A 118 8.99 6.63 22.18
C THR A 118 7.68 6.83 21.43
N PHE A 119 7.18 5.78 20.78
CA PHE A 119 5.84 5.79 20.16
C PHE A 119 4.74 6.03 21.18
N GLY A 120 4.84 5.45 22.38
CA GLY A 120 3.90 5.69 23.47
C GLY A 120 3.81 7.16 23.90
N MET A 121 4.96 7.84 24.03
CA MET A 121 5.02 9.26 24.35
C MET A 121 4.44 10.13 23.23
N MET A 122 4.82 9.88 21.97
CA MET A 122 4.29 10.63 20.83
C MET A 122 2.77 10.52 20.74
N PHE A 123 2.24 9.31 20.95
CA PHE A 123 0.81 9.06 20.96
C PHE A 123 0.11 9.82 22.09
N ALA A 124 0.65 9.77 23.31
CA ALA A 124 0.11 10.49 24.45
C ALA A 124 0.13 12.02 24.24
N LEU A 125 1.23 12.56 23.71
CA LEU A 125 1.34 13.99 23.38
C LEU A 125 0.33 14.41 22.32
N SER A 126 0.14 13.60 21.28
CA SER A 126 -0.85 13.86 20.23
C SER A 126 -2.29 13.89 20.78
N ILE A 127 -2.60 13.05 21.77
CA ILE A 127 -3.88 13.10 22.48
C ILE A 127 -4.03 14.42 23.23
N LEU A 128 -3.04 14.78 24.06
CA LEU A 128 -3.08 15.98 24.88
C LEU A 128 -3.18 17.27 24.03
N VAL A 129 -2.40 17.35 22.96
CA VAL A 129 -2.43 18.49 22.03
C VAL A 129 -3.77 18.54 21.28
N SER A 130 -4.36 17.40 20.91
CA SER A 130 -5.67 17.36 20.23
C SER A 130 -6.82 17.95 21.08
N PHE A 131 -6.73 17.87 22.41
CA PHE A 131 -7.70 18.53 23.30
C PHE A 131 -7.57 20.05 23.29
N ARG A 132 -6.35 20.57 23.06
CA ARG A 132 -6.10 22.01 22.94
C ARG A 132 -6.53 22.54 21.57
N ASN A 133 -6.16 21.82 20.52
CA ASN A 133 -6.56 22.14 19.15
C ASN A 133 -7.13 20.89 18.45
N PRO A 134 -8.46 20.77 18.31
CA PRO A 134 -9.12 19.63 17.67
C PRO A 134 -8.73 19.40 16.20
N LEU A 135 -8.10 20.39 15.54
CA LEU A 135 -7.61 20.27 14.17
C LEU A 135 -6.32 19.44 14.08
N VAL A 136 -5.54 19.39 15.16
CA VAL A 136 -4.32 18.59 15.28
C VAL A 136 -4.71 17.18 15.70
N ASN A 137 -5.19 16.41 14.73
CA ASN A 137 -5.81 15.11 14.97
C ASN A 137 -5.29 14.01 14.02
N PHE A 138 -4.12 14.20 13.40
CA PHE A 138 -3.57 13.25 12.43
C PHE A 138 -3.46 11.83 13.01
N VAL A 139 -2.85 11.68 14.19
CA VAL A 139 -2.71 10.38 14.88
C VAL A 139 -4.08 9.75 15.19
N GLN A 140 -5.05 10.56 15.61
CA GLN A 140 -6.43 10.11 15.86
C GLN A 140 -7.14 9.67 14.58
N CYS A 141 -6.84 10.30 13.44
CA CYS A 141 -7.31 9.88 12.14
C CYS A 141 -6.72 8.52 11.75
N VAL A 142 -5.41 8.30 11.94
CA VAL A 142 -4.77 7.00 11.67
C VAL A 142 -5.41 5.89 12.50
N VAL A 143 -5.63 6.12 13.80
CA VAL A 143 -6.32 5.16 14.67
C VAL A 143 -7.74 4.90 14.20
N ALA A 144 -8.47 5.93 13.78
CA ALA A 144 -9.82 5.77 13.26
C ALA A 144 -9.85 4.94 11.97
N VAL A 145 -8.90 5.15 11.06
CA VAL A 145 -8.74 4.35 9.83
C VAL A 145 -8.41 2.89 10.19
N PHE A 146 -7.52 2.65 11.14
CA PHE A 146 -7.19 1.31 11.62
C PHE A 146 -8.42 0.60 12.21
N LEU A 147 -9.17 1.26 13.09
CA LEU A 147 -10.42 0.74 13.64
C LEU A 147 -11.45 0.44 12.54
N PHE A 148 -11.43 1.22 11.45
CA PHE A 148 -12.34 1.03 10.31
C PHE A 148 -11.98 -0.19 9.50
N ALA A 149 -10.69 -0.37 9.22
CA ALA A 149 -10.18 -1.58 8.59
C ALA A 149 -10.53 -2.83 9.43
N CYS A 150 -10.43 -2.75 10.75
CA CYS A 150 -10.84 -3.82 11.68
C CYS A 150 -12.36 -4.00 11.80
N SER A 151 -13.18 -3.25 11.07
CA SER A 151 -14.65 -3.30 11.15
C SER A 151 -15.18 -3.05 12.57
N ALA A 152 -14.53 -2.17 13.35
CA ALA A 152 -14.93 -1.85 14.71
C ALA A 152 -16.35 -1.25 14.75
N HIS A 153 -17.10 -1.54 15.82
CA HIS A 153 -18.45 -1.01 15.99
C HIS A 153 -18.45 0.51 16.26
N LYS A 154 -19.48 1.23 15.80
CA LYS A 154 -19.62 2.70 15.97
C LYS A 154 -19.47 3.16 17.44
N THR A 155 -19.84 2.33 18.41
CA THR A 155 -19.67 2.62 19.84
C THR A 155 -18.20 2.76 20.24
N VAL A 156 -17.29 2.00 19.62
CA VAL A 156 -15.84 2.09 19.90
C VAL A 156 -15.31 3.46 19.51
N TYR A 157 -15.67 3.97 18.32
CA TYR A 157 -15.33 5.32 17.89
C TYR A 157 -15.87 6.38 18.84
N ARG A 158 -17.11 6.24 19.31
CA ARG A 158 -17.71 7.19 20.26
C ARG A 158 -16.96 7.19 21.59
N ALA A 159 -16.57 6.03 22.09
CA ALA A 159 -15.80 5.92 23.33
C ALA A 159 -14.40 6.53 23.17
N PHE A 160 -13.68 6.16 22.10
CA PHE A 160 -12.30 6.60 21.87
C PHE A 160 -12.22 8.08 21.48
N ASN A 161 -13.23 8.60 20.80
CA ASN A 161 -13.29 10.02 20.47
C ASN A 161 -13.45 10.91 21.72
N ARG A 162 -14.20 10.46 22.74
CA ARG A 162 -14.35 11.21 24.00
C ARG A 162 -13.05 11.35 24.78
N ILE A 163 -12.14 10.40 24.63
CA ILE A 163 -10.82 10.40 25.30
C ILE A 163 -9.69 10.85 24.36
N GLY A 164 -10.03 11.42 23.20
CA GLY A 164 -9.05 11.97 22.26
C GLY A 164 -8.18 10.93 21.54
N MET A 165 -8.56 9.65 21.57
CA MET A 165 -7.79 8.56 20.94
C MET A 165 -8.14 8.32 19.45
N SER A 166 -9.32 8.79 19.00
CA SER A 166 -9.81 8.59 17.63
C SER A 166 -10.66 9.78 17.20
N VAL A 167 -10.74 10.04 15.91
CA VAL A 167 -11.77 10.96 15.39
C VAL A 167 -13.15 10.31 15.41
N SER A 168 -14.20 11.13 15.25
CA SER A 168 -15.57 10.65 15.16
C SER A 168 -15.78 9.81 13.90
N HIS A 169 -16.73 8.88 13.94
CA HIS A 169 -17.06 8.04 12.78
C HIS A 169 -17.49 8.86 11.55
N SER A 170 -18.18 9.99 11.74
CA SER A 170 -18.56 10.90 10.64
C SER A 170 -17.37 11.64 10.06
N THR A 171 -16.44 12.11 10.91
CA THR A 171 -15.19 12.75 10.47
C THR A 171 -14.35 11.79 9.65
N LEU A 172 -14.20 10.55 10.12
CA LEU A 172 -13.52 9.49 9.37
C LEU A 172 -14.14 9.27 7.99
N HIS A 173 -15.47 9.23 7.86
CA HIS A 173 -16.12 9.05 6.55
C HIS A 173 -15.85 10.22 5.60
N GLY A 174 -15.77 11.45 6.13
CA GLY A 174 -15.31 12.61 5.36
C GLY A 174 -13.90 12.41 4.83
N HIS A 175 -12.96 12.05 5.71
CA HIS A 175 -11.57 11.79 5.31
C HIS A 175 -11.42 10.64 4.33
N LEU A 176 -12.14 9.53 4.50
CA LEU A 176 -12.14 8.42 3.54
C LEU A 176 -12.68 8.86 2.15
N LYS A 177 -13.65 9.76 2.13
CA LYS A 177 -14.17 10.35 0.87
C LYS A 177 -13.11 11.21 0.20
N ASP A 178 -12.40 12.04 0.97
CA ASP A 178 -11.33 12.91 0.46
C ASP A 178 -10.15 12.07 -0.06
N LEU A 179 -9.77 11.03 0.67
CA LEU A 179 -8.77 10.04 0.25
C LEU A 179 -9.18 9.36 -1.05
N GLY A 180 -10.43 8.93 -1.18
CA GLY A 180 -10.96 8.35 -2.41
C GLY A 180 -10.93 9.34 -3.59
N ALA A 181 -11.23 10.62 -3.35
CA ALA A 181 -11.13 11.66 -4.36
C ALA A 181 -9.68 11.89 -4.81
N SER A 182 -8.73 11.87 -3.87
CA SER A 182 -7.29 11.97 -4.17
C SER A 182 -6.80 10.78 -5.00
N SER A 183 -7.17 9.54 -4.64
CA SER A 183 -6.82 8.35 -5.43
C SER A 183 -7.39 8.42 -6.85
N ARG A 184 -8.64 8.88 -6.99
CA ARG A 184 -9.27 9.07 -8.30
C ARG A 184 -8.54 10.12 -9.15
N ALA A 185 -8.07 11.21 -8.55
CA ALA A 185 -7.28 12.21 -9.25
C ALA A 185 -5.92 11.66 -9.73
N ALA A 186 -5.27 10.83 -8.92
CA ALA A 186 -4.04 10.13 -9.31
C ALA A 186 -4.27 9.16 -10.48
N LEU A 187 -5.34 8.36 -10.42
CA LEU A 187 -5.76 7.45 -11.49
C LEU A 187 -6.07 8.19 -12.80
N LYS A 188 -6.75 9.33 -12.73
CA LYS A 188 -7.01 10.19 -13.88
C LYS A 188 -5.72 10.71 -14.51
N THR A 189 -4.79 11.17 -13.68
CA THR A 189 -3.47 11.63 -14.13
C THR A 189 -2.69 10.50 -14.81
N LEU A 190 -2.75 9.28 -14.25
CA LEU A 190 -2.11 8.10 -14.85
C LEU A 190 -2.71 7.78 -16.24
N GLY A 191 -4.04 7.80 -16.37
CA GLY A 191 -4.72 7.59 -17.65
C GLY A 191 -4.34 8.61 -18.72
N GLN A 192 -4.25 9.89 -18.34
CA GLN A 192 -3.82 10.96 -19.23
C GLN A 192 -2.36 10.78 -19.67
N ARG A 193 -1.45 10.49 -18.73
CA ARG A 193 -0.03 10.29 -19.02
C ARG A 193 0.21 9.09 -19.93
N ALA A 194 -0.56 8.02 -19.78
CA ALA A 194 -0.48 6.85 -20.67
C ALA A 194 -0.85 7.19 -22.12
N TYR A 195 -1.87 8.02 -22.31
CA TYR A 195 -2.22 8.50 -23.65
C TYR A 195 -1.18 9.46 -24.22
N GLU A 196 -0.68 10.41 -23.42
CA GLU A 196 0.39 11.32 -23.86
C GLU A 196 1.67 10.57 -24.24
N SER A 197 1.99 9.50 -23.49
CA SER A 197 3.08 8.57 -23.75
C SER A 197 2.90 7.86 -25.09
N SER A 198 1.69 7.33 -25.36
CA SER A 198 1.41 6.65 -26.64
C SER A 198 1.40 7.58 -27.86
N LYS A 199 1.17 8.87 -27.65
CA LYS A 199 1.29 9.91 -28.68
C LYS A 199 2.69 10.52 -28.79
N GLN A 200 3.65 10.05 -27.99
CA GLN A 200 5.01 10.60 -27.92
C GLN A 200 5.02 12.12 -27.65
N LEU A 201 4.01 12.61 -26.91
CA LEU A 201 3.91 14.03 -26.54
C LEU A 201 4.79 14.38 -25.34
N THR A 202 5.07 13.40 -24.49
CA THR A 202 5.88 13.56 -23.28
C THR A 202 7.32 13.07 -23.53
N LYS A 203 8.31 13.86 -23.11
CA LYS A 203 9.69 13.39 -23.00
C LYS A 203 9.80 12.42 -21.83
N GLU A 204 10.69 11.44 -21.95
CA GLU A 204 10.89 10.35 -20.97
C GLU A 204 10.84 10.81 -19.50
N PRO A 205 10.34 9.96 -18.57
CA PRO A 205 9.96 8.56 -18.76
C PRO A 205 8.51 8.35 -19.24
N GLN A 206 8.31 7.35 -20.11
CA GLN A 206 6.98 6.90 -20.52
C GLN A 206 6.25 6.26 -19.33
N GLN A 207 4.95 6.49 -19.20
CA GLN A 207 4.14 5.95 -18.11
C GLN A 207 2.95 5.16 -18.64
N TYR A 208 3.01 3.83 -18.51
CA TYR A 208 1.90 2.94 -18.84
C TYR A 208 1.43 2.20 -17.59
N PHE A 209 0.31 1.49 -17.70
CA PHE A 209 -0.26 0.75 -16.58
C PHE A 209 -0.92 -0.55 -17.03
N MET A 210 -1.04 -1.47 -16.07
CA MET A 210 -1.85 -2.68 -16.16
C MET A 210 -2.99 -2.60 -15.16
N LEU A 211 -4.19 -2.95 -15.61
CA LEU A 211 -5.35 -3.12 -14.74
C LEU A 211 -5.41 -4.56 -14.25
N ILE A 212 -5.53 -4.73 -12.94
CA ILE A 212 -5.80 -6.01 -12.30
C ILE A 212 -7.11 -5.86 -11.55
N PHE A 213 -8.10 -6.66 -11.87
CA PHE A 213 -9.37 -6.67 -11.14
C PHE A 213 -9.74 -8.10 -10.75
N ASP A 214 -10.42 -8.20 -9.62
CA ASP A 214 -10.83 -9.47 -9.03
C ASP A 214 -12.15 -9.31 -8.27
N ASN A 215 -12.86 -10.41 -8.13
CA ASN A 215 -14.11 -10.50 -7.42
C ASN A 215 -13.86 -10.54 -5.90
N VAL A 216 -14.46 -9.60 -5.18
CA VAL A 216 -14.44 -9.53 -3.72
C VAL A 216 -15.80 -9.96 -3.19
N ASN A 217 -15.80 -11.12 -2.54
CA ASN A 217 -16.98 -11.67 -1.90
C ASN A 217 -16.88 -11.47 -0.39
N LYS A 218 -17.81 -10.71 0.20
CA LYS A 218 -17.91 -10.53 1.65
C LYS A 218 -19.17 -11.19 2.16
N TYR A 219 -19.00 -12.16 3.05
CA TYR A 219 -20.14 -12.77 3.73
C TYR A 219 -20.66 -11.83 4.81
N HIS A 220 -21.90 -11.36 4.66
CA HIS A 220 -22.56 -10.55 5.65
C HIS A 220 -23.39 -11.46 6.57
N ALA A 221 -22.80 -11.84 7.70
CA ALA A 221 -23.50 -12.57 8.74
C ALA A 221 -24.41 -11.61 9.52
N VAL A 222 -25.71 -11.62 9.22
CA VAL A 222 -26.67 -10.66 9.80
C VAL A 222 -26.89 -10.91 11.30
N SER A 223 -26.66 -12.12 11.81
CA SER A 223 -26.68 -12.38 13.26
C SER A 223 -26.00 -13.70 13.65
N ARG A 224 -25.72 -13.88 14.95
CA ARG A 224 -25.36 -15.19 15.55
C ARG A 224 -26.53 -16.19 15.58
N ARG A 225 -27.75 -15.78 15.20
CA ARG A 225 -28.98 -16.57 15.22
C ARG A 225 -29.70 -16.44 13.88
N GLN A 226 -29.31 -17.28 12.92
CA GLN A 226 -30.05 -17.41 11.66
C GLN A 226 -31.51 -17.76 11.97
N THR A 227 -32.43 -16.97 11.45
CA THR A 227 -33.86 -17.30 11.43
C THR A 227 -34.29 -17.45 9.98
N VAL A 228 -35.46 -18.06 9.74
CA VAL A 228 -36.00 -18.22 8.38
C VAL A 228 -36.11 -16.88 7.63
N ALA A 229 -36.37 -15.78 8.36
CA ALA A 229 -36.49 -14.43 7.83
C ALA A 229 -35.15 -13.64 7.79
N VAL A 230 -34.09 -14.13 8.43
CA VAL A 230 -32.78 -13.46 8.49
C VAL A 230 -31.71 -14.46 8.08
N LYS A 231 -31.44 -14.47 6.77
CA LYS A 231 -30.42 -15.32 6.16
C LYS A 231 -29.13 -14.52 5.99
N ASN A 232 -28.02 -15.25 6.01
CA ASN A 232 -26.74 -14.67 5.64
C ASN A 232 -26.75 -14.40 4.14
N GLU A 233 -26.21 -13.26 3.76
CA GLU A 233 -26.12 -12.84 2.37
C GLU A 233 -24.66 -12.70 1.98
N MET A 234 -24.28 -13.30 0.85
CA MET A 234 -22.99 -13.05 0.24
C MET A 234 -23.11 -11.77 -0.58
N LYS A 235 -22.32 -10.75 -0.21
CA LYS A 235 -22.20 -9.53 -1.00
C LYS A 235 -21.04 -9.70 -1.95
N ASN A 236 -21.33 -9.62 -3.25
CA ASN A 236 -20.35 -9.69 -4.31
C ASN A 236 -20.04 -8.28 -4.81
N GLY A 237 -18.81 -8.07 -5.23
CA GLY A 237 -18.37 -6.83 -5.85
C GLY A 237 -17.01 -7.03 -6.49
N THR A 238 -16.51 -6.00 -7.16
CA THR A 238 -15.19 -6.05 -7.80
C THR A 238 -14.27 -5.03 -7.16
N ALA A 239 -13.05 -5.47 -6.85
CA ALA A 239 -11.94 -4.58 -6.53
C ALA A 239 -10.94 -4.57 -7.68
N ALA A 240 -10.25 -3.45 -7.87
CA ALA A 240 -9.26 -3.33 -8.92
C ALA A 240 -8.08 -2.48 -8.46
N THR A 241 -6.95 -2.70 -9.13
CA THR A 241 -5.69 -1.98 -8.92
C THR A 241 -5.06 -1.68 -10.27
N ALA A 242 -4.59 -0.45 -10.46
CA ALA A 242 -3.72 -0.08 -11.57
C ALA A 242 -2.28 -0.23 -11.10
N VAL A 243 -1.50 -1.06 -11.78
CA VAL A 243 -0.07 -1.22 -11.54
C VAL A 243 0.67 -0.43 -12.60
N VAL A 244 1.49 0.54 -12.20
CA VAL A 244 2.32 1.31 -13.12
C VAL A 244 3.41 0.40 -13.67
N LEU A 245 3.56 0.41 -14.99
CA LEU A 245 4.55 -0.39 -15.70
C LEU A 245 5.85 0.38 -15.82
N GLU A 246 6.94 -0.36 -15.73
CA GLU A 246 8.29 0.19 -15.70
C GLU A 246 9.14 -0.40 -16.84
N ASP A 247 10.14 0.36 -17.28
CA ASP A 247 11.02 0.04 -18.41
C ASP A 247 10.26 -0.32 -19.71
N VAL A 248 9.12 0.34 -19.93
CA VAL A 248 8.30 0.12 -21.11
C VAL A 248 8.95 0.78 -22.32
N PRO A 249 9.27 0.04 -23.40
CA PRO A 249 9.85 0.62 -24.60
C PRO A 249 8.86 1.54 -25.30
N LEU A 250 9.39 2.48 -26.08
CA LEU A 250 8.57 3.32 -26.96
C LEU A 250 7.70 2.44 -27.86
N ASP A 251 6.46 2.87 -28.07
CA ASP A 251 5.48 2.20 -28.94
C ASP A 251 5.02 0.80 -28.49
N ALA A 252 5.41 0.31 -27.30
CA ALA A 252 5.01 -1.00 -26.78
C ALA A 252 3.49 -1.20 -26.66
N PHE A 253 2.76 -0.10 -26.49
CA PHE A 253 1.30 -0.06 -26.35
C PHE A 253 0.59 0.53 -27.57
N ASP A 254 1.27 0.66 -28.72
CA ASP A 254 0.62 1.02 -29.99
C ASP A 254 -0.36 -0.12 -30.38
N PRO A 255 -1.65 0.17 -30.60
CA PRO A 255 -2.60 -0.84 -31.06
C PRO A 255 -2.29 -1.40 -32.46
N LYS A 256 -1.54 -0.71 -33.32
CA LYS A 256 -1.41 -1.11 -34.74
C LYS A 256 -0.76 -2.48 -34.94
N PRO A 257 0.44 -2.78 -34.40
CA PRO A 257 1.07 -4.08 -34.61
C PRO A 257 0.18 -5.23 -34.15
N TYR A 258 -0.43 -5.07 -32.96
CA TYR A 258 -1.38 -6.02 -32.40
C TYR A 258 -2.58 -6.28 -33.31
N MET A 259 -3.21 -5.22 -33.83
CA MET A 259 -4.36 -5.36 -34.73
C MET A 259 -3.98 -5.97 -36.07
N ASP A 260 -2.80 -5.66 -36.59
CA ASP A 260 -2.33 -6.21 -37.87
C ASP A 260 -1.99 -7.70 -37.76
N ASN A 261 -1.41 -8.14 -36.65
CA ASN A 261 -1.15 -9.55 -36.40
C ASN A 261 -2.42 -10.36 -36.13
N ILE A 262 -3.45 -9.77 -35.52
CA ILE A 262 -4.78 -10.38 -35.46
C ILE A 262 -5.35 -10.60 -36.87
N LYS A 263 -5.21 -9.61 -37.77
CA LYS A 263 -5.68 -9.74 -39.15
C LYS A 263 -4.91 -10.80 -39.94
N GLN A 264 -3.60 -10.92 -39.70
CA GLN A 264 -2.79 -11.97 -40.33
C GLN A 264 -3.25 -13.38 -39.93
N ASN A 265 -3.89 -13.53 -38.77
CA ASN A 265 -4.52 -14.77 -38.34
C ASN A 265 -3.56 -15.98 -38.32
N ASN A 266 -2.27 -15.74 -38.08
CA ASN A 266 -1.23 -16.79 -38.10
C ASN A 266 -1.51 -17.90 -37.08
N HIS A 267 -2.28 -17.60 -36.02
CA HIS A 267 -2.70 -18.57 -35.02
C HIS A 267 -3.59 -19.70 -35.60
N ALA A 268 -4.27 -19.49 -36.73
CA ALA A 268 -5.05 -20.54 -37.38
C ALA A 268 -4.18 -21.69 -37.92
N GLY A 269 -2.90 -21.42 -38.20
CA GLY A 269 -1.92 -22.42 -38.63
C GLY A 269 -1.14 -23.06 -37.47
N LEU A 270 -1.39 -22.65 -36.23
CA LEU A 270 -0.64 -23.12 -35.07
C LEU A 270 -1.03 -24.57 -34.76
N THR A 271 -0.06 -25.48 -34.79
CA THR A 271 -0.27 -26.88 -34.43
C THR A 271 0.29 -27.18 -33.05
N ILE A 272 -0.27 -28.18 -32.37
CA ILE A 272 0.27 -28.66 -31.08
C ILE A 272 1.76 -29.02 -31.22
N LYS A 273 2.13 -29.62 -32.36
CA LYS A 273 3.52 -29.96 -32.65
C LYS A 273 4.41 -28.72 -32.74
N ALA A 274 3.97 -27.67 -33.45
CA ALA A 274 4.72 -26.42 -33.53
C ALA A 274 4.91 -25.77 -32.14
N LEU A 275 3.87 -25.77 -31.30
CA LEU A 275 3.96 -25.29 -29.93
C LEU A 275 4.92 -26.12 -29.08
N PHE A 276 4.88 -27.45 -29.22
CA PHE A 276 5.75 -28.36 -28.47
C PHE A 276 7.22 -28.22 -28.90
N ASP A 277 7.46 -28.09 -30.20
CA ASP A 277 8.79 -27.93 -30.78
C ASP A 277 9.41 -26.55 -30.42
N ASP A 278 8.58 -25.53 -30.16
CA ASP A 278 9.01 -24.20 -29.70
C ASP A 278 9.44 -24.18 -28.21
N ILE A 279 9.07 -25.21 -27.43
CA ILE A 279 9.52 -25.33 -26.05
C ILE A 279 11.03 -25.60 -26.05
N ASP A 280 11.76 -24.67 -25.44
CA ASP A 280 13.19 -24.80 -25.17
C ASP A 280 13.44 -25.84 -24.06
N ASN A 281 13.28 -27.12 -24.42
CA ASN A 281 13.43 -28.28 -23.55
C ASN A 281 14.82 -28.34 -22.91
N LYS A 282 15.84 -27.83 -23.62
CA LYS A 282 17.22 -27.77 -23.12
C LYS A 282 17.35 -26.77 -21.99
N HIS A 283 16.79 -25.57 -22.14
CA HIS A 283 16.73 -24.59 -21.06
C HIS A 283 15.87 -25.11 -19.90
N LEU A 284 14.70 -25.68 -20.18
CA LEU A 284 13.82 -26.23 -19.14
C LEU A 284 14.53 -27.30 -18.30
N SER A 285 15.24 -28.23 -18.94
CA SER A 285 16.05 -29.25 -18.26
C SER A 285 17.15 -28.62 -17.40
N ARG A 286 17.89 -27.63 -17.93
CA ARG A 286 18.95 -26.91 -17.21
C ARG A 286 18.43 -26.18 -15.96
N VAL A 287 17.31 -25.46 -16.10
CA VAL A 287 16.65 -24.76 -14.98
C VAL A 287 16.14 -25.78 -13.96
N GLY A 288 15.55 -26.89 -14.41
CA GLY A 288 15.11 -27.98 -13.54
C GLY A 288 16.25 -28.57 -12.71
N THR A 289 17.40 -28.86 -13.34
CA THR A 289 18.62 -29.29 -12.62
C THR A 289 19.09 -28.24 -11.62
N GLY A 290 19.12 -26.95 -12.01
CA GLY A 290 19.46 -25.85 -11.12
C GLY A 290 18.52 -25.77 -9.90
N MET A 291 17.23 -26.00 -10.10
CA MET A 291 16.22 -25.97 -9.03
C MET A 291 16.41 -27.12 -8.05
N ILE A 292 16.68 -28.34 -8.55
CA ILE A 292 17.03 -29.48 -7.69
C ILE A 292 18.28 -29.17 -6.87
N MET A 293 19.32 -28.59 -7.48
CA MET A 293 20.53 -28.19 -6.75
C MET A 293 20.24 -27.12 -5.69
N ARG A 294 19.37 -26.16 -5.99
CA ARG A 294 18.93 -25.13 -5.04
C ARG A 294 18.23 -25.74 -3.82
N ILE A 295 17.36 -26.73 -4.06
CA ILE A 295 16.71 -27.50 -2.99
C ILE A 295 17.74 -28.26 -2.17
N LEU A 296 18.68 -28.98 -2.80
CA LEU A 296 19.72 -29.72 -2.08
C LEU A 296 20.59 -28.80 -1.22
N CYS A 297 21.00 -27.63 -1.74
CA CYS A 297 21.77 -26.64 -0.99
C CYS A 297 20.97 -26.04 0.18
N ALA A 298 19.66 -25.89 0.05
CA ALA A 298 18.80 -25.36 1.11
C ALA A 298 18.62 -26.36 2.27
N TYR A 299 18.59 -27.67 1.97
CA TYR A 299 18.28 -28.72 2.96
C TYR A 299 19.50 -29.49 3.47
N ILE A 300 20.64 -29.44 2.79
CA ILE A 300 21.87 -30.14 3.18
C ILE A 300 22.94 -29.08 3.50
N PRO A 301 23.15 -28.72 4.78
CA PRO A 301 24.10 -27.69 5.19
C PRO A 301 25.54 -27.94 4.75
N ALA A 302 25.93 -29.21 4.53
CA ALA A 302 27.25 -29.55 4.00
C ALA A 302 27.46 -29.04 2.55
N LEU A 303 26.39 -28.74 1.83
CA LEU A 303 26.40 -28.22 0.46
C LEU A 303 26.10 -26.71 0.41
N SER A 304 25.70 -26.07 1.50
CA SER A 304 25.19 -24.69 1.50
C SER A 304 26.26 -23.59 1.46
N GLY A 305 27.54 -23.96 1.46
CA GLY A 305 28.65 -23.02 1.33
C GLY A 305 28.81 -22.48 -0.09
N GLU A 306 30.01 -22.63 -0.65
CA GLU A 306 30.38 -22.12 -1.98
C GLU A 306 29.50 -22.63 -3.14
N LEU A 307 28.87 -23.80 -2.99
CA LEU A 307 27.98 -24.32 -4.03
C LEU A 307 26.67 -23.51 -4.12
N HIS A 308 26.16 -23.00 -3.00
CA HIS A 308 24.92 -22.20 -2.99
C HIS A 308 25.11 -20.88 -3.75
N SER A 309 26.21 -20.16 -3.51
CA SER A 309 26.52 -18.91 -4.21
C SER A 309 26.67 -19.13 -5.72
N GLN A 310 27.33 -20.22 -6.14
CA GLN A 310 27.48 -20.57 -7.55
C GLN A 310 26.15 -20.93 -8.23
N VAL A 311 25.27 -21.65 -7.53
CA VAL A 311 23.93 -21.97 -8.04
C VAL A 311 23.11 -20.70 -8.21
N GLU A 312 23.10 -19.81 -7.20
CA GLU A 312 22.39 -18.53 -7.28
C GLU A 312 22.93 -17.62 -8.39
N ALA A 313 24.24 -17.55 -8.59
CA ALA A 313 24.85 -16.78 -9.68
C ALA A 313 24.35 -17.24 -11.06
N ARG A 314 24.12 -18.55 -11.24
CA ARG A 314 23.54 -19.08 -12.48
C ARG A 314 22.08 -18.69 -12.68
N PHE A 315 21.31 -18.54 -11.60
CA PHE A 315 19.93 -18.04 -11.64
C PHE A 315 19.85 -16.55 -11.95
N GLN A 316 20.90 -15.78 -11.64
CA GLN A 316 20.99 -14.35 -11.94
C GLN A 316 21.55 -14.07 -13.35
N SER A 317 22.30 -14.99 -13.92
CA SER A 317 22.94 -14.82 -15.24
C SER A 317 22.01 -15.16 -16.41
N THR A 318 21.98 -14.27 -17.40
CA THR A 318 21.27 -14.47 -18.69
C THR A 318 21.93 -15.48 -19.61
N GLU A 319 23.22 -15.78 -19.39
CA GLU A 319 23.95 -16.81 -20.13
C GLU A 319 23.58 -18.24 -19.68
N HIS A 320 22.86 -18.36 -18.57
CA HIS A 320 22.54 -19.63 -17.93
C HIS A 320 21.02 -19.84 -17.82
N TYR A 321 20.41 -19.33 -16.75
CA TYR A 321 19.03 -19.66 -16.39
C TYR A 321 18.07 -18.47 -16.50
N ALA A 322 18.54 -17.23 -16.40
CA ALA A 322 17.68 -16.07 -16.54
C ALA A 322 17.36 -15.81 -18.03
N LYS A 323 16.10 -15.60 -18.40
CA LYS A 323 15.73 -15.11 -19.74
C LYS A 323 15.42 -13.61 -19.74
N HIS A 324 14.67 -13.16 -18.73
CA HIS A 324 14.25 -11.77 -18.57
C HIS A 324 14.38 -11.36 -17.09
N PRO A 325 15.61 -11.20 -16.56
CA PRO A 325 15.78 -10.80 -15.17
C PRO A 325 15.20 -9.40 -14.99
N LEU A 326 14.18 -9.29 -14.14
CA LEU A 326 13.61 -8.01 -13.74
C LEU A 326 14.41 -7.46 -12.56
N ARG A 327 14.66 -6.15 -12.57
CA ARG A 327 15.23 -5.47 -11.41
C ARG A 327 14.23 -5.48 -10.28
N LEU A 328 14.65 -5.91 -9.09
CA LEU A 328 13.79 -5.91 -7.92
C LEU A 328 13.55 -4.46 -7.48
N ARG A 329 12.29 -4.03 -7.54
CA ARG A 329 11.83 -2.71 -7.14
C ARG A 329 10.39 -2.80 -6.66
N GLN A 330 9.99 -1.87 -5.81
CA GLN A 330 8.62 -1.77 -5.37
C GLN A 330 7.77 -1.18 -6.50
N SER A 331 6.79 -1.96 -6.97
CA SER A 331 5.85 -1.48 -7.98
C SER A 331 4.93 -0.41 -7.40
N ILE A 332 4.65 0.62 -8.19
CA ILE A 332 3.65 1.63 -7.84
C ILE A 332 2.28 1.07 -8.19
N ALA A 333 1.42 0.93 -7.19
CA ALA A 333 0.07 0.42 -7.32
C ALA A 333 -0.94 1.45 -6.84
N LEU A 334 -1.95 1.74 -7.66
CA LEU A 334 -3.05 2.65 -7.34
C LEU A 334 -4.35 1.86 -7.25
N SER A 335 -4.98 1.87 -6.08
CA SER A 335 -6.26 1.18 -5.88
C SER A 335 -7.43 1.95 -6.47
N PHE A 336 -8.35 1.23 -7.09
CA PHE A 336 -9.64 1.75 -7.52
C PHE A 336 -10.68 1.71 -6.40
N GLY A 337 -11.73 2.50 -6.54
CA GLY A 337 -12.95 2.31 -5.76
C GLY A 337 -13.61 0.97 -6.10
N THR A 338 -14.08 0.25 -5.08
CA THR A 338 -14.81 -1.00 -5.26
C THR A 338 -16.19 -0.75 -5.88
N SER A 339 -16.64 -1.63 -6.76
CA SER A 339 -17.98 -1.58 -7.36
C SER A 339 -18.81 -2.79 -6.97
N SER A 340 -20.14 -2.68 -7.05
CA SER A 340 -21.06 -3.81 -6.86
C SER A 340 -21.33 -4.58 -8.16
N ILE A 341 -20.42 -4.48 -9.14
CA ILE A 341 -20.58 -5.11 -10.45
C ILE A 341 -20.21 -6.58 -10.32
N GLU A 342 -21.05 -7.45 -10.87
CA GLU A 342 -20.80 -8.89 -10.87
C GLU A 342 -19.98 -9.29 -12.10
N GLU A 343 -18.68 -9.39 -11.93
CA GLU A 343 -17.69 -9.59 -12.99
C GLU A 343 -17.72 -10.99 -13.63
N ASN A 344 -18.33 -11.97 -12.96
CA ASN A 344 -18.41 -13.36 -13.42
C ASN A 344 -19.21 -13.57 -14.73
N THR A 345 -19.85 -12.52 -15.26
CA THR A 345 -20.56 -12.54 -16.53
C THR A 345 -19.85 -11.68 -17.58
N PRO A 346 -19.99 -11.97 -18.90
CA PRO A 346 -19.39 -11.12 -19.94
C PRO A 346 -19.87 -9.67 -19.87
N ARG A 347 -21.15 -9.46 -19.53
CA ARG A 347 -21.71 -8.12 -19.33
C ARG A 347 -21.08 -7.44 -18.13
N GLY A 348 -20.90 -8.17 -17.04
CA GLY A 348 -20.20 -7.77 -15.83
C GLY A 348 -18.79 -7.28 -16.12
N ALA A 349 -17.94 -8.12 -16.70
CA ALA A 349 -16.58 -7.76 -17.09
C ALA A 349 -16.54 -6.52 -18.01
N SER A 350 -17.48 -6.40 -18.96
CA SER A 350 -17.59 -5.21 -19.81
C SER A 350 -17.94 -3.93 -19.05
N ASN A 351 -18.77 -4.05 -18.00
CA ASN A 351 -19.16 -2.95 -17.12
C ASN A 351 -18.03 -2.58 -16.15
N VAL A 352 -17.28 -3.57 -15.62
CA VAL A 352 -16.07 -3.32 -14.82
C VAL A 352 -15.08 -2.51 -15.64
N MET A 353 -14.77 -2.93 -16.87
CA MET A 353 -13.87 -2.15 -17.73
C MET A 353 -14.36 -0.72 -17.95
N HIS A 354 -15.67 -0.52 -18.17
CA HIS A 354 -16.24 0.82 -18.29
C HIS A 354 -16.04 1.66 -17.03
N ASP A 355 -16.33 1.06 -15.87
CA ASP A 355 -16.20 1.73 -14.58
C ASP A 355 -14.75 2.12 -14.31
N LEU A 356 -13.79 1.22 -14.53
CA LEU A 356 -12.38 1.49 -14.32
C LEU A 356 -11.86 2.60 -15.24
N VAL A 357 -11.94 2.42 -16.56
CA VAL A 357 -11.30 3.36 -17.49
C VAL A 357 -12.14 4.61 -17.78
N GLY A 358 -13.47 4.47 -17.88
CA GLY A 358 -14.37 5.55 -18.25
C GLY A 358 -14.85 6.36 -17.06
N THR A 359 -15.28 5.69 -15.98
CA THR A 359 -15.84 6.37 -14.81
C THR A 359 -14.78 6.83 -13.84
N GLN A 360 -13.83 5.96 -13.47
CA GLN A 360 -12.86 6.25 -12.40
C GLN A 360 -11.59 6.95 -12.92
N MET A 361 -11.00 6.48 -14.02
CA MET A 361 -9.85 7.14 -14.66
C MET A 361 -10.25 8.30 -15.59
N GLU A 362 -11.53 8.42 -15.95
CA GLU A 362 -12.04 9.47 -16.85
C GLU A 362 -11.31 9.54 -18.20
N MET A 363 -10.87 8.39 -18.70
CA MET A 363 -10.21 8.29 -20.01
C MET A 363 -11.22 8.47 -21.13
N GLN A 364 -10.82 9.21 -22.17
CA GLN A 364 -11.71 9.46 -23.30
C GLN A 364 -11.75 8.26 -24.26
N PRO A 365 -12.93 7.90 -24.81
CA PRO A 365 -13.05 6.77 -25.74
C PRO A 365 -12.10 6.82 -26.95
N LYS A 366 -11.78 8.04 -27.44
CA LYS A 366 -10.88 8.25 -28.60
C LYS A 366 -9.41 7.95 -28.28
N TRP A 367 -9.02 7.95 -27.01
CA TRP A 367 -7.64 7.66 -26.61
C TRP A 367 -7.25 6.22 -26.94
N PHE A 368 -8.21 5.30 -26.85
CA PHE A 368 -8.02 3.87 -27.11
C PHE A 368 -7.80 3.52 -28.59
N ASP A 369 -8.01 4.46 -29.51
CA ASP A 369 -7.61 4.28 -30.91
C ASP A 369 -6.08 4.28 -31.06
N ASN A 370 -5.34 4.77 -30.05
CA ASN A 370 -3.89 4.89 -30.04
C ASN A 370 -3.25 4.35 -28.76
N LEU A 371 -4.01 3.67 -27.92
CA LEU A 371 -3.53 3.16 -26.63
C LEU A 371 -4.17 1.80 -26.37
N LEU A 372 -3.34 0.77 -26.34
CA LEU A 372 -3.70 -0.52 -25.78
C LEU A 372 -3.69 -0.43 -24.25
N VAL A 373 -4.60 -1.11 -23.58
CA VAL A 373 -4.58 -1.26 -22.11
C VAL A 373 -4.45 -2.73 -21.78
N LEU A 374 -3.50 -3.08 -20.92
CA LEU A 374 -3.41 -4.43 -20.37
C LEU A 374 -4.42 -4.58 -19.24
N ALA A 375 -5.23 -5.63 -19.32
CA ALA A 375 -6.20 -5.97 -18.30
C ALA A 375 -6.03 -7.45 -17.91
N GLY A 376 -6.01 -7.72 -16.60
CA GLY A 376 -5.87 -9.05 -16.03
C GLY A 376 -6.72 -9.22 -14.78
N GLY A 377 -6.74 -10.46 -14.30
CA GLY A 377 -7.53 -10.93 -13.15
C GLY A 377 -7.34 -12.44 -13.02
N ASP A 378 -8.29 -13.12 -12.39
CA ASP A 378 -8.31 -14.58 -12.39
C ASP A 378 -8.64 -15.15 -13.80
N GLN A 379 -8.59 -16.48 -13.96
CA GLN A 379 -8.87 -17.11 -15.26
C GLN A 379 -10.29 -16.84 -15.75
N LEU A 380 -11.26 -16.73 -14.83
CA LEU A 380 -12.63 -16.44 -15.17
C LEU A 380 -12.77 -15.00 -15.65
N SER A 381 -12.16 -14.03 -14.96
CA SER A 381 -12.11 -12.61 -15.32
C SER A 381 -11.67 -12.41 -16.76
N VAL A 382 -10.54 -13.02 -17.12
CA VAL A 382 -9.97 -12.90 -18.45
C VAL A 382 -10.88 -13.53 -19.50
N LYS A 383 -11.40 -14.73 -19.23
CA LYS A 383 -12.34 -15.41 -20.12
C LYS A 383 -13.62 -14.59 -20.34
N GLN A 384 -14.16 -13.97 -19.29
CA GLN A 384 -15.37 -13.15 -19.40
C GLN A 384 -15.09 -11.87 -20.19
N LEU A 385 -13.92 -11.26 -20.02
CA LEU A 385 -13.51 -10.10 -20.81
C LEU A 385 -13.36 -10.45 -22.30
N GLU A 386 -12.74 -11.58 -22.64
CA GLU A 386 -12.68 -12.06 -24.03
C GLU A 386 -14.06 -12.33 -24.61
N THR A 387 -14.93 -12.97 -23.83
CA THR A 387 -16.31 -13.26 -24.25
C THR A 387 -17.05 -11.94 -24.49
N ALA A 388 -16.86 -10.95 -23.64
CA ALA A 388 -17.45 -9.62 -23.80
C ALA A 388 -17.00 -8.93 -25.09
N LYS A 389 -15.71 -9.05 -25.46
CA LYS A 389 -15.21 -8.53 -26.75
C LYS A 389 -15.89 -9.20 -27.94
N LYS A 390 -16.06 -10.52 -27.90
CA LYS A 390 -16.74 -11.28 -28.96
C LYS A 390 -18.21 -10.83 -29.09
N CYS A 391 -18.91 -10.69 -27.96
CA CYS A 391 -20.30 -10.22 -27.95
C CYS A 391 -20.46 -8.79 -28.46
N LYS A 392 -19.46 -7.91 -28.25
CA LYS A 392 -19.49 -6.51 -28.70
C LYS A 392 -18.66 -6.25 -29.96
N ALA A 393 -18.28 -7.29 -30.69
CA ALA A 393 -17.37 -7.17 -31.84
C ALA A 393 -17.92 -6.30 -32.98
N THR A 394 -19.25 -6.18 -33.09
CA THR A 394 -19.97 -5.37 -34.08
C THR A 394 -19.99 -3.88 -33.77
N GLU A 395 -19.58 -3.47 -32.58
CA GLU A 395 -19.51 -2.06 -32.19
C GLU A 395 -18.45 -1.31 -32.99
N LYS A 396 -18.75 -0.05 -33.34
CA LYS A 396 -17.92 0.74 -34.26
C LYS A 396 -16.61 1.24 -33.63
N SER A 397 -16.61 1.56 -32.34
CA SER A 397 -15.44 2.12 -31.67
C SER A 397 -14.62 1.03 -30.96
N VAL A 398 -13.30 1.23 -30.87
CA VAL A 398 -12.39 0.34 -30.11
C VAL A 398 -12.82 0.23 -28.65
N TYR A 399 -13.34 1.34 -28.11
CA TYR A 399 -13.85 1.42 -26.75
C TYR A 399 -15.11 0.59 -26.50
N GLU A 400 -16.15 0.77 -27.31
CA GLU A 400 -17.42 0.06 -27.12
C GLU A 400 -17.28 -1.42 -27.44
N SER A 401 -16.47 -1.76 -28.45
CA SER A 401 -16.14 -3.16 -28.77
C SER A 401 -15.22 -3.83 -27.75
N ARG A 402 -14.72 -3.09 -26.76
CA ARG A 402 -13.75 -3.54 -25.73
C ARG A 402 -12.45 -4.11 -26.32
N LYS A 403 -12.15 -3.79 -27.58
CA LYS A 403 -10.91 -4.18 -28.26
C LYS A 403 -9.67 -3.52 -27.64
N LEU A 404 -9.85 -2.47 -26.83
CA LEU A 404 -8.79 -1.78 -26.10
C LEU A 404 -8.03 -2.67 -25.09
N GLY A 405 -8.72 -3.63 -24.48
CA GLY A 405 -8.18 -4.34 -23.31
C GLY A 405 -7.48 -5.61 -23.72
N SER A 406 -6.16 -5.65 -23.90
CA SER A 406 -5.48 -6.93 -24.18
C SER A 406 -5.42 -7.79 -22.91
N PRO A 407 -5.81 -9.07 -22.96
CA PRO A 407 -5.76 -9.93 -21.79
C PRO A 407 -4.30 -10.21 -21.44
N ASN A 408 -3.93 -10.01 -20.17
CA ASN A 408 -2.61 -10.43 -19.73
C ASN A 408 -2.63 -11.90 -19.28
N TYR A 409 -2.18 -12.79 -20.16
CA TYR A 409 -2.08 -14.24 -19.89
C TYR A 409 -0.93 -14.60 -18.93
N SER A 410 0.01 -13.70 -18.64
CA SER A 410 1.11 -13.98 -17.68
C SER A 410 0.64 -14.02 -16.21
N ALA A 411 -0.50 -13.40 -15.89
CA ALA A 411 -1.17 -13.56 -14.60
C ALA A 411 -1.81 -14.96 -14.42
N MET A 412 -1.90 -15.77 -15.49
CA MET A 412 -2.55 -17.08 -15.47
C MET A 412 -1.71 -18.21 -14.89
N ALA A 413 -0.41 -18.00 -14.65
CA ALA A 413 0.53 -19.06 -14.27
C ALA A 413 0.38 -19.60 -12.82
N TYR A 414 -0.60 -19.10 -12.04
CA TYR A 414 -0.71 -19.43 -10.61
C TYR A 414 -1.70 -20.57 -10.26
N GLU A 415 -2.45 -21.13 -11.21
CA GLU A 415 -3.52 -22.11 -10.87
C GLU A 415 -3.32 -23.55 -11.35
N THR A 416 -2.22 -23.89 -12.05
CA THR A 416 -1.94 -25.31 -12.36
C THR A 416 -1.04 -25.96 -11.30
N GLY A 417 -1.69 -26.30 -10.18
CA GLY A 417 -1.41 -27.45 -9.32
C GLY A 417 0.04 -27.95 -9.18
N LEU A 418 0.77 -27.35 -8.24
CA LEU A 418 1.62 -28.08 -7.30
C LEU A 418 1.40 -27.44 -5.93
N SER A 419 0.80 -28.19 -5.00
CA SER A 419 0.59 -27.79 -3.62
C SER A 419 1.87 -27.17 -3.03
N PRO A 420 1.83 -25.98 -2.41
CA PRO A 420 2.97 -25.50 -1.67
C PRO A 420 3.18 -26.45 -0.49
N VAL A 421 4.31 -27.16 -0.49
CA VAL A 421 4.83 -27.77 0.73
C VAL A 421 4.99 -26.64 1.73
N THR A 422 4.16 -26.66 2.76
CA THR A 422 4.15 -25.72 3.87
C THR A 422 5.47 -25.80 4.62
N PHE A 423 6.35 -24.84 4.34
CA PHE A 423 7.47 -24.53 5.22
C PHE A 423 6.95 -23.68 6.39
N SER A 424 6.89 -24.28 7.57
CA SER A 424 6.66 -23.58 8.83
C SER A 424 7.95 -22.87 9.26
N GLY A 425 8.05 -21.58 8.96
CA GLY A 425 9.08 -20.63 9.37
C GLY A 425 8.54 -19.20 9.24
N PRO A 426 9.06 -18.21 10.00
CA PRO A 426 8.27 -17.04 10.40
C PRO A 426 7.84 -16.19 9.21
N LEU A 427 6.52 -15.94 9.14
CA LEU A 427 5.81 -15.07 8.20
C LEU A 427 6.60 -13.79 7.88
N VAL A 428 7.14 -13.76 6.67
CA VAL A 428 7.47 -12.52 5.96
C VAL A 428 6.59 -12.51 4.72
N GLN A 429 5.52 -11.72 4.75
CA GLN A 429 4.70 -11.44 3.57
C GLN A 429 5.53 -10.57 2.62
N HIS A 430 6.23 -11.20 1.68
CA HIS A 430 6.65 -10.56 0.45
C HIS A 430 5.70 -10.98 -0.66
N SER A 431 4.68 -10.18 -0.91
CA SER A 431 3.86 -10.27 -2.12
C SER A 431 4.65 -9.67 -3.29
N SER A 432 5.50 -10.48 -3.92
CA SER A 432 6.19 -10.14 -5.16
C SER A 432 5.43 -10.77 -6.32
N ILE A 433 4.74 -9.95 -7.11
CA ILE A 433 4.13 -10.38 -8.38
C ILE A 433 5.26 -10.44 -9.41
N THR A 434 5.65 -11.64 -9.84
CA THR A 434 6.63 -11.84 -10.90
C THR A 434 5.89 -11.99 -12.23
N LEU A 435 5.92 -10.96 -13.08
CA LEU A 435 5.36 -11.02 -14.42
C LEU A 435 6.38 -11.68 -15.36
N VAL A 436 6.09 -12.88 -15.84
CA VAL A 436 6.86 -13.56 -16.88
C VAL A 436 6.31 -13.11 -18.24
N TRP A 437 7.08 -12.28 -18.95
CA TRP A 437 6.77 -11.93 -20.34
C TRP A 437 7.17 -13.09 -21.26
N ALA A 438 6.22 -13.59 -22.06
CA ALA A 438 6.52 -14.47 -23.18
C ALA A 438 6.95 -13.61 -24.38
N PRO A 439 7.97 -14.03 -25.16
CA PRO A 439 8.48 -13.22 -26.25
C PRO A 439 7.49 -13.21 -27.42
N SER A 440 7.32 -12.01 -28.00
CA SER A 440 7.05 -11.79 -29.43
C SER A 440 6.03 -12.73 -30.09
N TRP A 441 4.78 -12.68 -29.65
CA TRP A 441 3.63 -13.05 -30.48
C TRP A 441 2.48 -12.10 -30.15
N CYS A 442 2.58 -10.88 -30.64
CA CYS A 442 1.47 -9.96 -30.82
C CYS A 442 1.78 -9.04 -31.96
#